data_AF-A0A8T3LYD5-F1
#
_entry.id   AF-A0A8T3LYD5-F1
#
_cell.length_a   1.000
_cell.length_b   1.000
_cell.length_c   1.000
_cell.angle_alpha   90.00
_cell.angle_beta   90.00
_cell.angle_gamma   90.00
#
_symmetry.space_group_name_H-M   'P 1'
#
loop_
_entity.id
_entity.type
_entity.pdbx_description
1 polymer ?
#
loop_
_entity_poly.entity_id
_entity_poly.type
_entity_poly.pdbx_seq_one_letter_code
_entity_poly.pdbx_strand_id
1 'polypeptide(L)'
;VFLALEIALGFVRSPLAAFALVAGIGFASMLMVNTINVTIQNSVPDALRGRVMSLYVTVFAGTAPIGGLLAGALAEAFGAPLAFSIGASSAVAVLAFVAWRLRTVRMPRSATAVRSGDAPSIRPHEISSRAA
;
A
#
# COMPACT_ATOMS: atom_id res chain seq x y z
N VAL A 1 -0.22 8.72 -9.91
CA VAL A 1 0.62 8.97 -11.11
C VAL A 1 0.65 7.75 -12.01
N PHE A 2 1.21 6.62 -11.53
CA PHE A 2 1.28 5.36 -12.28
C PHE A 2 -0.04 4.99 -13.00
N LEU A 3 -1.14 4.82 -12.26
CA LEU A 3 -2.46 4.46 -12.84
C LEU A 3 -2.98 5.49 -13.87
N ALA A 4 -2.71 6.78 -13.66
CA ALA A 4 -3.16 7.81 -14.59
C ALA A 4 -2.41 7.72 -15.93
N LEU A 5 -1.12 7.38 -15.90
CA LEU A 5 -0.31 7.20 -17.11
C LEU A 5 -0.74 5.95 -17.88
N GLU A 6 -1.08 4.85 -17.21
CA GLU A 6 -1.63 3.65 -17.86
C GLU A 6 -3.00 3.90 -18.49
N ILE A 7 -3.89 4.64 -17.82
CA ILE A 7 -5.18 5.05 -18.40
C ILE A 7 -4.94 5.90 -19.65
N ALA A 8 -4.03 6.88 -19.60
CA ALA A 8 -3.70 7.74 -20.71
C ALA A 8 -3.15 6.97 -21.92
N LEU A 9 -2.41 5.89 -21.71
CA LEU A 9 -1.85 5.05 -22.77
C LEU A 9 -2.92 4.51 -23.72
N GLY A 10 -4.10 4.15 -23.23
CA GLY A 10 -5.20 3.65 -24.08
C GLY A 10 -5.77 4.66 -25.07
N PHE A 11 -5.53 5.95 -24.84
CA PHE A 11 -5.99 7.03 -25.73
C PHE A 11 -4.92 7.45 -26.74
N VAL A 12 -3.67 6.99 -26.58
CA VAL A 12 -2.58 7.38 -27.46
C VAL A 12 -2.51 6.50 -28.70
N ARG A 13 -2.53 7.15 -29.87
CA ARG A 13 -2.41 6.49 -31.17
C ARG A 13 -1.06 6.70 -31.86
N SER A 14 -0.25 7.65 -31.38
CA SER A 14 1.07 7.93 -31.94
C SER A 14 2.15 7.07 -31.24
N PRO A 15 2.97 6.30 -31.99
CA PRO A 15 4.01 5.44 -31.38
C PRO A 15 5.04 6.22 -30.55
N LEU A 16 5.44 7.42 -30.99
CA LEU A 16 6.44 8.22 -30.29
C LEU A 16 5.96 8.67 -28.91
N ALA A 17 4.71 9.11 -28.80
CA ALA A 17 4.11 9.48 -27.51
C ALA A 17 3.87 8.25 -26.61
N ALA A 18 3.58 7.08 -27.20
CA ALA A 18 3.46 5.83 -26.45
C ALA A 18 4.80 5.45 -25.79
N PHE A 19 5.93 5.59 -26.49
CA PHE A 19 7.26 5.37 -25.89
C PHE A 19 7.53 6.30 -24.71
N ALA A 20 7.25 7.60 -24.85
CA ALA A 20 7.42 8.56 -23.77
C ALA A 20 6.53 8.23 -22.56
N LEU A 21 5.29 7.82 -22.78
CA LEU A 21 4.37 7.40 -21.73
C LEU A 21 4.84 6.12 -21.04
N VAL A 22 5.26 5.10 -21.77
CA VAL A 22 5.77 3.85 -21.20
C VAL A 22 7.01 4.09 -20.34
N ALA A 23 7.91 4.98 -20.76
CA ALA A 23 9.04 5.41 -19.93
C ALA A 23 8.56 6.06 -18.61
N GLY A 24 7.55 6.94 -18.69
CA GLY A 24 6.93 7.55 -17.51
C GLY A 24 6.23 6.53 -16.59
N ILE A 25 5.55 5.54 -17.16
CA ILE A 25 4.91 4.43 -16.44
C ILE A 25 5.98 3.63 -15.69
N GLY A 26 7.08 3.26 -16.35
CA GLY A 26 8.20 2.54 -15.74
C GLY A 26 8.81 3.30 -14.56
N PHE A 27 9.08 4.60 -14.75
CA PHE A 27 9.60 5.46 -13.68
C PHE A 27 8.63 5.56 -12.48
N ALA A 28 7.35 5.81 -12.74
CA ALA A 28 6.33 5.90 -11.69
C ALA A 28 6.14 4.57 -10.95
N SER A 29 6.25 3.44 -11.67
CA SER A 29 6.18 2.09 -11.10
C SER A 29 7.35 1.84 -10.14
N MET A 30 8.58 2.15 -10.56
CA MET A 30 9.76 2.00 -9.70
C MET A 30 9.66 2.84 -8.42
N LEU A 31 9.23 4.10 -8.53
CA LEU A 31 9.02 4.94 -7.35
C LEU A 31 7.95 4.37 -6.42
N MET A 32 6.85 3.85 -6.97
CA MET A 32 5.78 3.23 -6.21
C MET A 32 6.28 1.99 -5.47
N VAL A 33 6.93 1.05 -6.16
CA VAL A 33 7.46 -0.18 -5.56
C VAL A 33 8.50 0.13 -4.48
N ASN A 34 9.40 1.08 -4.72
CA ASN A 34 10.39 1.48 -3.72
C ASN A 34 9.73 2.10 -2.47
N THR A 35 8.73 2.97 -2.67
CA THR A 35 7.97 3.58 -1.57
C THR A 35 7.23 2.52 -0.76
N ILE A 36 6.61 1.54 -1.42
CA ILE A 36 5.94 0.41 -0.75
C ILE A 36 6.95 -0.37 0.09
N ASN A 37 8.11 -0.74 -0.48
CA ASN A 37 9.15 -1.48 0.22
C ASN A 37 9.62 -0.75 1.48
N VAL A 38 9.98 0.53 1.35
CA VAL A 38 10.43 1.35 2.49
C VAL A 38 9.33 1.50 3.54
N THR A 39 8.08 1.72 3.12
CA THR A 39 6.94 1.86 4.02
C THR A 39 6.71 0.58 4.83
N ILE A 40 6.72 -0.59 4.17
CA ILE A 40 6.57 -1.89 4.85
C ILE A 40 7.72 -2.08 5.83
N GLN A 41 8.96 -1.84 5.41
CA GLN A 41 10.14 -2.04 6.26
C GLN A 41 10.16 -1.14 7.49
N ASN A 42 9.67 0.10 7.36
CA ASN A 42 9.58 1.07 8.46
C ASN A 42 8.38 0.84 9.38
N SER A 43 7.35 0.12 8.91
CA SER A 43 6.11 -0.15 9.67
C SER A 43 6.16 -1.46 10.47
N VAL A 44 7.23 -2.25 10.34
CA VAL A 44 7.34 -3.60 10.90
C VAL A 44 8.56 -3.69 11.84
N PRO A 45 8.41 -4.30 13.04
CA PRO A 45 9.54 -4.55 13.94
C PRO A 45 10.64 -5.41 13.30
N ASP A 46 11.90 -5.16 13.68
CA ASP A 46 13.09 -5.82 13.11
C ASP A 46 12.96 -7.36 13.07
N ALA A 47 12.51 -7.96 14.18
CA ALA A 47 12.39 -9.41 14.33
C ALA A 47 11.38 -10.05 13.36
N LEU A 48 10.42 -9.29 12.83
CA LEU A 48 9.37 -9.77 11.93
C LEU A 48 9.57 -9.33 10.48
N ARG A 49 10.54 -8.45 10.20
CA ARG A 49 10.75 -7.87 8.87
C ARG A 49 10.89 -8.93 7.78
N GLY A 50 11.70 -9.98 8.02
CA GLY A 50 11.88 -11.07 7.06
C GLY A 50 10.59 -11.83 6.74
N ARG A 51 9.75 -12.07 7.75
CA ARG A 51 8.46 -12.78 7.60
C ARG A 51 7.41 -11.93 6.88
N VAL A 52 7.37 -10.63 7.16
CA VAL A 52 6.43 -9.73 6.47
C VAL A 52 6.86 -9.48 5.04
N MET A 53 8.17 -9.29 4.80
CA MET A 53 8.70 -9.13 3.45
C MET A 53 8.52 -10.39 2.59
N SER A 54 8.66 -11.59 3.16
CA SER A 54 8.40 -12.82 2.40
C SER A 54 6.95 -12.93 1.96
N LEU A 55 5.99 -12.67 2.86
CA LEU A 55 4.56 -12.63 2.51
C LEU A 55 4.26 -11.57 1.45
N TYR A 56 4.82 -10.37 1.59
CA TYR A 56 4.69 -9.31 0.60
C TYR A 56 5.19 -9.76 -0.78
N VAL A 57 6.39 -10.33 -0.87
CA VAL A 57 6.95 -10.83 -2.14
C VAL A 57 6.12 -11.99 -2.68
N THR A 58 5.67 -12.92 -1.85
CA THR A 58 4.81 -14.04 -2.28
C THR A 58 3.51 -13.53 -2.90
N VAL A 59 2.84 -12.56 -2.28
CA VAL A 59 1.60 -11.99 -2.82
C VAL A 59 1.89 -11.17 -4.09
N PHE A 60 2.93 -10.35 -4.07
CA PHE A 60 3.28 -9.48 -5.20
C PHE A 60 3.72 -10.28 -6.43
N ALA A 61 4.69 -11.17 -6.28
CA ALA A 61 5.18 -12.00 -7.38
C ALA A 61 4.18 -13.10 -7.78
N GLY A 62 3.46 -13.66 -6.81
CA GLY A 62 2.47 -14.72 -7.07
C GLY A 62 1.24 -14.23 -7.86
N THR A 63 0.92 -12.95 -7.80
CA THR A 63 -0.19 -12.36 -8.58
C THR A 63 0.21 -11.95 -10.00
N ALA A 64 1.50 -11.75 -10.27
CA ALA A 64 2.01 -11.38 -11.59
C ALA A 64 1.57 -12.32 -12.74
N PRO A 65 1.67 -13.67 -12.65
CA PRO A 65 1.23 -14.54 -13.74
C PRO A 65 -0.29 -14.46 -13.99
N ILE A 66 -1.09 -14.30 -12.93
CA ILE A 66 -2.55 -14.15 -13.05
C ILE A 66 -2.88 -12.84 -13.76
N GLY A 67 -2.23 -11.74 -13.36
CA GLY A 67 -2.36 -10.45 -14.02
C GLY A 67 -1.92 -10.51 -15.49
N GLY A 68 -0.83 -11.22 -15.79
CA GLY A 68 -0.33 -11.42 -17.15
C GLY A 68 -1.31 -12.17 -18.05
N LEU A 69 -1.93 -13.25 -17.56
CA LEU A 69 -2.95 -13.98 -18.31
C LEU A 69 -4.19 -13.12 -18.59
N LEU A 70 -4.67 -12.38 -17.58
CA LEU A 70 -5.81 -11.48 -17.73
C LEU A 70 -5.51 -10.33 -18.70
N ALA A 71 -4.33 -9.71 -18.56
CA ALA A 71 -3.89 -8.63 -19.43
C ALA A 71 -3.70 -9.12 -20.88
N GLY A 72 -3.12 -10.32 -21.07
CA GLY A 72 -2.96 -10.95 -22.37
C GLY A 72 -4.31 -11.22 -23.05
N ALA A 73 -5.25 -11.84 -22.34
CA ALA A 73 -6.60 -12.09 -22.86
C ALA A 73 -7.34 -10.80 -23.24
N LEU A 74 -7.22 -9.75 -22.42
CA LEU A 74 -7.78 -8.43 -22.73
C LEU A 74 -7.08 -7.78 -23.93
N ALA A 75 -5.77 -7.95 -24.05
CA ALA A 75 -5.00 -7.40 -25.17
C ALA A 75 -5.32 -8.10 -26.49
N GLU A 76 -5.59 -9.41 -26.47
CA GLU A 76 -6.06 -10.15 -27.65
C GLU A 76 -7.47 -9.72 -28.06
N ALA A 77 -8.37 -9.51 -27.11
CA ALA A 77 -9.76 -9.14 -27.38
C ALA A 77 -9.95 -7.66 -27.78
N PHE A 78 -9.23 -6.74 -27.13
CA PHE A 78 -9.46 -5.29 -27.25
C PHE A 78 -8.24 -4.49 -27.72
N GLY A 79 -7.10 -5.14 -27.90
CA GLY A 79 -5.82 -4.49 -28.18
C GLY A 79 -5.09 -4.05 -26.90
N ALA A 80 -3.76 -4.01 -26.99
CA ALA A 80 -2.90 -3.71 -25.83
C ALA A 80 -3.23 -2.37 -25.13
N PRO A 81 -3.46 -1.23 -25.83
CA PRO A 81 -3.72 0.05 -25.17
C PRO A 81 -4.98 0.03 -24.30
N LEU A 82 -6.07 -0.58 -24.80
CA LEU A 82 -7.32 -0.70 -24.05
C LEU A 82 -7.20 -1.69 -22.87
N ALA A 83 -6.43 -2.76 -23.02
CA ALA A 83 -6.16 -3.70 -21.93
C ALA A 83 -5.51 -3.00 -20.72
N PHE A 84 -4.51 -2.14 -20.97
CA PHE A 84 -3.88 -1.34 -19.91
C PHE A 84 -4.87 -0.36 -19.25
N SER A 85 -5.69 0.35 -20.03
CA SER A 85 -6.69 1.27 -19.47
C SER A 85 -7.76 0.58 -18.64
N ILE A 86 -8.23 -0.60 -19.06
CA ILE A 86 -9.20 -1.42 -18.30
C ILE A 86 -8.56 -1.88 -16.99
N GLY A 87 -7.34 -2.42 -17.04
CA GLY A 87 -6.59 -2.83 -15.86
C GLY A 87 -6.41 -1.68 -14.86
N ALA A 88 -5.92 -0.54 -15.32
CA ALA A 88 -5.71 0.63 -14.48
C ALA A 88 -7.02 1.19 -13.90
N SER A 89 -8.11 1.19 -14.66
CA SER A 89 -9.42 1.61 -14.17
C SER A 89 -9.96 0.69 -13.09
N SER A 90 -9.77 -0.63 -13.24
CA SER A 90 -10.14 -1.60 -12.21
C SER A 90 -9.34 -1.40 -10.92
N ALA A 91 -8.04 -1.10 -11.03
CA ALA A 91 -7.18 -0.81 -9.88
C ALA A 91 -7.61 0.47 -9.15
N VAL A 92 -8.02 1.52 -9.88
CA VAL A 92 -8.61 2.73 -9.29
C VAL A 92 -9.90 2.40 -8.51
N ALA A 93 -10.78 1.58 -9.07
CA ALA A 93 -12.02 1.18 -8.41
C ALA A 93 -11.75 0.41 -7.10
N VAL A 94 -10.80 -0.54 -7.12
CA VAL A 94 -10.38 -1.28 -5.92
C VAL A 94 -9.78 -0.33 -4.88
N LEU A 95 -8.89 0.59 -5.29
CA LEU A 95 -8.29 1.57 -4.39
C LEU A 95 -9.34 2.47 -3.74
N ALA A 96 -10.31 2.95 -4.51
CA ALA A 96 -11.41 3.76 -4.01
C ALA A 96 -12.28 2.98 -3.01
N PHE A 97 -12.60 1.72 -3.32
CA PHE A 97 -13.35 0.83 -2.44
C PHE A 97 -12.61 0.60 -1.11
N VAL A 98 -11.31 0.28 -1.16
CA VAL A 98 -10.48 0.08 0.04
C VAL A 98 -10.39 1.37 0.86
N ALA A 99 -10.13 2.51 0.23
CA ALA A 99 -10.08 3.81 0.91
C ALA A 99 -11.42 4.16 1.59
N TRP A 100 -12.54 3.87 0.94
CA TRP A 100 -13.87 4.04 1.50
C TRP A 100 -14.11 3.13 2.72
N ARG A 101 -13.73 1.85 2.64
CA ARG A 101 -13.82 0.90 3.76
C ARG A 101 -12.96 1.33 4.95
N LEU A 102 -11.72 1.78 4.70
CA LEU A 102 -10.84 2.25 5.77
C LEU A 102 -11.34 3.56 6.43
N ARG A 103 -12.03 4.42 5.68
CA ARG A 103 -12.66 5.63 6.23
C ARG A 103 -13.93 5.36 7.03
N THR A 104 -14.67 4.31 6.67
CA THR A 104 -15.92 3.94 7.36
C THR A 104 -15.66 3.13 8.63
N VAL A 105 -14.62 2.29 8.65
CA VAL A 105 -14.21 1.51 9.83
C VAL A 105 -13.27 2.32 10.74
N ARG A 106 -13.57 3.61 10.99
CA ARG A 106 -12.79 4.46 11.92
C ARG A 106 -12.59 3.71 13.25
N MET A 107 -11.38 3.21 13.48
CA MET A 107 -10.99 2.63 14.77
C MET A 107 -11.15 3.72 15.83
N PRO A 108 -11.94 3.47 16.91
CA PRO A 108 -11.97 4.36 18.05
C PRO A 108 -10.52 4.62 18.47
N ARG A 109 -10.13 5.89 18.56
CA ARG A 109 -8.84 6.29 19.14
C ARG A 109 -8.88 5.98 20.65
N SER A 110 -8.81 4.71 21.02
CA SER A 110 -8.62 4.26 22.39
C SER A 110 -7.15 4.44 22.77
N ALA A 111 -6.70 5.70 22.84
CA ALA A 111 -5.33 6.03 23.24
C ALA A 111 -5.21 7.34 24.03
N THR A 112 -6.31 7.92 24.50
CA THR A 112 -6.27 9.17 25.29
C THR A 112 -6.77 9.02 26.73
N ALA A 113 -7.21 7.83 27.17
CA ALA A 113 -7.78 7.63 28.51
C ALA A 113 -6.88 6.88 29.52
N VAL A 114 -5.74 6.30 29.12
CA VAL A 114 -4.90 5.48 30.03
C VAL A 114 -3.65 6.24 30.54
N ARG A 115 -3.48 7.52 30.17
CA ARG A 115 -2.27 8.30 30.53
C ARG A 115 -2.47 9.41 31.56
N SER A 116 -3.63 9.50 32.23
CA SER A 116 -3.93 10.60 33.16
C SER A 116 -4.60 10.17 34.49
N GLY A 117 -4.32 8.97 35.01
CA GLY A 117 -5.07 8.44 36.17
C GLY A 117 -4.25 7.76 37.26
N ASP A 118 -3.63 6.61 36.96
CA ASP A 118 -3.19 5.70 38.03
C ASP A 118 -1.69 5.46 38.01
N ALA A 119 -0.91 6.46 38.42
CA ALA A 119 0.36 6.16 39.08
C ALA A 119 0.05 6.10 40.59
N PRO A 120 0.20 4.95 41.27
CA PRO A 120 0.01 4.89 42.71
C PRO A 120 1.03 5.82 43.36
N SER A 121 0.55 6.90 43.96
CA SER A 121 1.37 7.82 44.73
C SER A 121 1.87 7.09 45.97
N ILE A 122 3.07 6.51 45.89
CA ILE A 122 3.78 6.00 47.08
C ILE A 122 4.08 7.23 47.94
N ARG A 123 3.31 7.41 49.00
CA ARG A 123 3.47 8.54 49.92
C ARG A 123 4.71 8.28 50.79
N PRO A 124 5.71 9.18 50.82
CA PRO A 124 6.99 8.95 51.52
C PRO A 124 6.91 8.79 53.06
N HIS A 125 5.75 8.85 53.69
CA HIS A 125 5.64 8.91 55.15
C HIS A 125 5.58 7.54 55.87
N GLU A 126 5.47 6.41 55.16
CA GLU A 126 5.36 5.10 55.82
C GLU A 126 6.71 4.43 56.16
N ILE A 127 7.84 4.97 55.68
CA ILE A 127 9.17 4.36 55.91
C ILE A 127 9.72 4.71 57.32
N SER A 128 9.25 5.79 57.94
CA SER A 128 9.78 6.25 59.24
C SER A 128 9.25 5.52 60.47
N SER A 129 8.11 4.82 60.40
CA SER A 129 7.50 4.19 61.60
C SER A 129 7.91 2.74 61.85
N ARG A 130 8.64 2.12 60.91
CA ARG A 130 9.14 0.75 61.03
C ARG A 130 10.63 0.66 61.39
N ALA A 131 11.29 1.80 61.58
CA ALA A 131 12.72 1.88 61.90
C ALA A 131 13.01 2.40 63.32
N ALA A 132 11.99 2.50 64.18
CA ALA A 132 12.10 2.82 65.60
C ALA A 132 11.45 1.69 66.42
#